data_AF-A0AAN1WG99-F1
#
_entry.id   AF-A0AAN1WG99-F1
#
_cell.length_a   1.000
_cell.length_b   1.000
_cell.length_c   1.000
_cell.angle_alpha   90.00
_cell.angle_beta   90.00
_cell.angle_gamma   90.00
#
_symmetry.space_group_name_H-M   'P 1'
#
loop_
_entity.id
_entity.type
_entity.pdbx_description
1 polymer ?
#
loop_
_entity_poly.entity_id
_entity_poly.type
_entity_poly.pdbx_seq_one_letter_code
_entity_poly.pdbx_strand_id
1 'polypeptide(L)'
;MQFKQLLCAASLIGAAFTASQPALSAIQSDRSLMITETQILNQFSAQAIFEKLLADEGDTNQTAQDVLDNWPGCQNAANQTFNGFPVTCRSLTLGNINNYRPIALTNRFDLADDQQCGEYRIAFADVLGTGEAINFMILEAQLPNPSPSLGKEGCRPIAEFWANLSANNNTASRGVALKQFYFEGINGIPAVFDVNHFAGGENGSGQIRLNHRNSRLTTWSQFEFRTIPNSGSLVIAQSTAKDTPFDELATDASTHPLASAFKSAVLDALTVNGENLLANTMSALSINLPDNLATGSSISDEFGTDIFGGVLGHFDAQGSFANDIQSQLNAAGSGLTP
;
A
#
# COMPACT_ATOMS: atom_id res chain seq x y z
N MET A 1 -6.70 60.03 -47.55
CA MET A 1 -6.16 60.50 -46.26
C MET A 1 -5.53 59.29 -45.59
N GLN A 2 -4.20 59.20 -45.67
CA GLN A 2 -3.26 59.25 -44.51
C GLN A 2 -3.44 58.05 -43.55
N PHE A 3 -2.45 57.24 -43.18
CA PHE A 3 -0.98 57.34 -43.21
C PHE A 3 -0.38 55.96 -42.81
N LYS A 4 0.74 55.57 -43.44
CA LYS A 4 1.98 54.96 -42.90
C LYS A 4 1.96 53.60 -42.13
N GLN A 5 2.70 52.61 -42.67
CA GLN A 5 4.03 52.09 -42.22
C GLN A 5 3.98 51.30 -40.90
N LEU A 6 4.43 50.04 -40.83
CA LEU A 6 5.84 49.64 -40.90
C LEU A 6 6.01 48.20 -41.45
N LEU A 7 6.94 48.03 -42.40
CA LEU A 7 7.78 46.85 -42.48
C LEU A 7 8.89 46.98 -41.42
N CYS A 8 9.25 45.89 -40.73
CA CYS A 8 10.67 45.55 -40.54
C CYS A 8 10.85 44.09 -40.14
N ALA A 9 11.88 43.49 -40.71
CA ALA A 9 12.27 42.10 -40.61
C ALA A 9 12.84 41.72 -39.24
N ALA A 10 12.62 40.47 -38.85
CA ALA A 10 13.59 39.70 -38.07
C ALA A 10 13.40 38.21 -38.36
N SER A 11 14.08 37.76 -39.42
CA SER A 11 14.48 36.37 -39.59
C SER A 11 15.52 36.02 -38.51
N LEU A 12 15.66 34.71 -38.22
CA LEU A 12 16.61 34.07 -37.29
C LEU A 12 16.17 34.01 -35.81
N ILE A 13 15.61 32.87 -35.41
CA ILE A 13 16.30 31.77 -34.68
C ILE A 13 15.25 30.67 -34.54
N GLY A 14 15.21 29.77 -35.53
CA GLY A 14 14.48 28.50 -35.45
C GLY A 14 15.45 27.39 -35.10
N ALA A 15 16.10 27.48 -33.93
CA ALA A 15 16.77 26.32 -33.36
C ALA A 15 15.68 25.42 -32.79
N ALA A 16 15.20 24.49 -33.63
CA ALA A 16 14.43 23.37 -33.14
C ALA A 16 15.33 22.60 -32.16
N PHE A 17 15.06 22.76 -30.87
CA PHE A 17 15.50 21.80 -29.86
C PHE A 17 14.75 20.49 -30.15
N THR A 18 15.28 19.70 -31.09
CA THR A 18 15.01 18.27 -31.10
C THR A 18 15.81 17.69 -29.93
N ALA A 19 15.25 17.78 -28.73
CA ALA A 19 15.61 16.82 -27.70
C ALA A 19 15.20 15.46 -28.28
N SER A 20 16.17 14.71 -28.79
CA SER A 20 15.97 13.30 -29.10
C SER A 20 15.56 12.67 -27.78
N GLN A 21 14.26 12.45 -27.56
CA GLN A 21 13.84 11.52 -26.53
C GLN A 21 14.52 10.20 -26.89
N PRO A 22 15.45 9.70 -26.06
CA PRO A 22 16.02 8.39 -26.31
C PRO A 22 14.83 7.44 -26.40
N ALA A 23 14.79 6.61 -27.44
CA ALA A 23 13.80 5.57 -27.54
C ALA A 23 13.85 4.79 -26.22
N LEU A 24 12.76 4.84 -25.44
CA LEU A 24 12.65 4.06 -24.20
C LEU A 24 12.97 2.62 -24.59
N SER A 25 14.13 2.13 -24.13
CA SER A 25 14.49 0.73 -24.30
C SER A 25 13.34 -0.10 -23.76
N ALA A 26 13.01 -1.21 -24.44
CA ALA A 26 11.92 -2.08 -24.00
C ALA A 26 12.04 -2.37 -22.50
N ILE A 27 11.02 -1.98 -21.74
CA ILE A 27 10.99 -2.16 -20.29
C ILE A 27 11.03 -3.65 -19.98
N GLN A 28 12.03 -4.06 -19.22
CA GLN A 28 12.22 -5.41 -18.71
C GLN A 28 11.59 -5.46 -17.31
N SER A 29 10.44 -6.12 -17.18
CA SER A 29 9.67 -6.13 -15.94
C SER A 29 10.46 -6.70 -14.75
N ASP A 30 11.31 -7.69 -15.00
CA ASP A 30 12.21 -8.32 -14.02
C ASP A 30 13.35 -7.41 -13.54
N ARG A 31 13.60 -6.28 -14.24
CA ARG A 31 14.69 -5.34 -13.92
C ARG A 31 14.20 -3.95 -13.54
N SER A 32 12.97 -3.61 -13.89
CA SER A 32 12.42 -2.25 -13.78
C SER A 32 11.06 -2.18 -13.10
N LEU A 33 10.42 -3.32 -12.78
CA LEU A 33 9.14 -3.36 -12.09
C LEU A 33 9.16 -4.23 -10.84
N MET A 34 9.63 -5.47 -10.96
CA MET A 34 9.73 -6.45 -9.88
C MET A 34 11.10 -7.11 -9.89
N ILE A 35 11.94 -6.73 -8.94
CA ILE A 35 13.31 -7.22 -8.79
C ILE A 35 13.30 -8.42 -7.86
N THR A 36 13.80 -9.55 -8.35
CA THR A 36 13.87 -10.81 -7.58
C THR A 36 15.28 -11.40 -7.58
N GLU A 37 16.24 -10.76 -8.24
CA GLU A 37 17.63 -11.23 -8.29
C GLU A 37 18.25 -11.20 -6.90
N THR A 38 18.62 -12.37 -6.39
CA THR A 38 19.18 -12.54 -5.04
C THR A 38 20.46 -11.72 -4.80
N GLN A 39 21.27 -11.48 -5.84
CA GLN A 39 22.46 -10.62 -5.75
C GLN A 39 22.12 -9.16 -5.42
N ILE A 40 20.95 -8.67 -5.86
CA ILE A 40 20.45 -7.34 -5.51
C ILE A 40 19.81 -7.41 -4.13
N LEU A 41 18.90 -8.36 -3.92
CA LEU A 41 18.14 -8.48 -2.67
C LEU A 41 19.04 -8.67 -1.44
N ASN A 42 20.16 -9.39 -1.55
CA ASN A 42 21.12 -9.58 -0.46
C ASN A 42 21.79 -8.28 0.04
N GLN A 43 21.59 -7.15 -0.66
CA GLN A 43 22.06 -5.84 -0.22
C GLN A 43 21.09 -5.14 0.74
N PHE A 44 19.91 -5.72 0.94
CA PHE A 44 18.84 -5.26 1.80
C PHE A 44 18.65 -6.25 2.96
N SER A 45 18.49 -5.76 4.17
CA SER A 45 18.07 -6.56 5.31
C SER A 45 17.01 -5.80 6.09
N ALA A 46 16.06 -6.52 6.70
CA ALA A 46 15.07 -5.90 7.58
C ALA A 46 15.79 -5.10 8.69
N GLN A 47 16.86 -5.66 9.25
CA GLN A 47 17.71 -5.00 10.24
C GLN A 47 18.22 -3.64 9.74
N ALA A 48 18.85 -3.57 8.57
CA ALA A 48 19.42 -2.32 8.06
C ALA A 48 18.34 -1.26 7.79
N ILE A 49 17.14 -1.68 7.38
CA ILE A 49 16.03 -0.74 7.13
C ILE A 49 15.54 -0.15 8.44
N PHE A 50 15.26 -0.97 9.46
CA PHE A 50 14.83 -0.46 10.75
C PHE A 50 15.92 0.33 11.46
N GLU A 51 17.20 -0.03 11.33
CA GLU A 51 18.33 0.79 11.79
C GLU A 51 18.36 2.17 11.12
N LYS A 52 18.07 2.23 9.82
CA LYS A 52 17.92 3.51 9.13
C LYS A 52 16.73 4.32 9.66
N LEU A 53 15.56 3.71 9.83
CA LEU A 53 14.38 4.41 10.36
C LEU A 53 14.61 4.93 11.77
N LEU A 54 15.29 4.16 12.63
CA LEU A 54 15.72 4.58 13.96
C LEU A 54 16.67 5.78 13.87
N ALA A 55 17.65 5.73 12.97
CA ALA A 55 18.60 6.83 12.77
C ALA A 55 17.92 8.11 12.24
N ASP A 56 16.96 7.99 11.33
CA ASP A 56 16.21 9.13 10.78
C ASP A 56 15.42 9.85 11.89
N GLU A 57 14.86 9.10 12.85
CA GLU A 57 14.16 9.64 14.02
C GLU A 57 15.10 10.07 15.15
N GLY A 58 16.40 9.78 15.06
CA GLY A 58 17.37 10.02 16.14
C GLY A 58 17.16 9.14 17.37
N ASP A 59 16.53 7.98 17.21
CA ASP A 59 16.30 7.01 18.28
C ASP A 59 17.56 6.17 18.52
N THR A 60 18.23 6.45 19.64
CA THR A 60 19.41 5.70 20.09
C THR A 60 19.10 4.69 21.20
N ASN A 61 17.83 4.56 21.59
CA ASN A 61 17.41 3.74 22.73
C ASN A 61 16.89 2.36 22.30
N GLN A 62 16.52 2.22 21.03
CA GLN A 62 16.04 0.98 20.44
C GLN A 62 17.02 0.46 19.40
N THR A 63 17.18 -0.86 19.35
CA THR A 63 17.75 -1.58 18.20
C THR A 63 16.63 -1.99 17.24
N ALA A 64 16.99 -2.37 16.02
CA ALA A 64 16.02 -2.92 15.08
C ALA A 64 15.33 -4.20 15.60
N GLN A 65 16.01 -5.00 16.44
CA GLN A 65 15.38 -6.14 17.12
C GLN A 65 14.37 -5.67 18.18
N ASP A 66 14.67 -4.62 18.95
CA ASP A 66 13.74 -4.07 19.94
C ASP A 66 12.44 -3.58 19.27
N VAL A 67 12.53 -3.03 18.05
CA VAL A 67 11.34 -2.65 17.27
C VAL A 67 10.46 -3.88 16.96
N LEU A 68 11.05 -5.02 16.62
CA LEU A 68 10.32 -6.27 16.38
C LEU A 68 9.77 -6.89 17.67
N ASP A 69 10.55 -6.87 18.75
CA ASP A 69 10.16 -7.43 20.05
C ASP A 69 9.00 -6.65 20.68
N ASN A 70 8.94 -5.34 20.43
CA ASN A 70 7.87 -4.44 20.86
C ASN A 70 6.85 -4.15 19.76
N TRP A 71 6.87 -4.91 18.65
CA TRP A 71 5.96 -4.67 17.54
C TRP A 71 4.52 -4.69 18.05
N PRO A 72 3.68 -3.70 17.69
CA PRO A 72 2.29 -3.70 18.10
C PRO A 72 1.65 -5.01 17.61
N GLY A 73 1.39 -5.88 18.57
CA GLY A 73 0.79 -7.17 18.35
C GLY A 73 -0.37 -7.33 19.32
N CYS A 74 -0.93 -8.52 19.37
CA CYS A 74 -2.13 -8.78 20.14
C CYS A 74 -1.82 -9.23 21.56
N GLN A 75 -0.90 -8.51 22.19
CA GLN A 75 -0.58 -8.73 23.59
C GLN A 75 -1.81 -8.31 24.42
N ASN A 76 -2.49 -9.29 25.02
CA ASN A 76 -3.72 -9.12 25.82
C ASN A 76 -5.01 -8.84 25.02
N ALA A 77 -5.32 -9.64 23.99
CA ALA A 77 -6.52 -9.48 23.14
C ALA A 77 -7.88 -9.56 23.87
N ALA A 78 -7.95 -10.02 25.12
CA ALA A 78 -9.19 -10.01 25.89
C ALA A 78 -9.61 -8.56 26.18
N ASN A 79 -10.70 -8.11 25.55
CA ASN A 79 -11.30 -6.77 25.65
C ASN A 79 -10.61 -5.64 24.85
N GLN A 80 -9.72 -5.96 23.90
CA GLN A 80 -9.21 -4.93 23.00
C GLN A 80 -10.22 -4.64 21.89
N THR A 81 -10.40 -3.36 21.61
CA THR A 81 -11.18 -2.89 20.47
C THR A 81 -10.30 -2.08 19.54
N PHE A 82 -10.55 -2.19 18.25
CA PHE A 82 -9.98 -1.33 17.21
C PHE A 82 -11.15 -0.69 16.48
N ASN A 83 -11.19 0.64 16.42
CA ASN A 83 -12.36 1.40 15.95
C ASN A 83 -13.68 1.03 16.68
N GLY A 84 -13.61 0.54 17.91
CA GLY A 84 -14.78 0.07 18.67
C GLY A 84 -15.20 -1.38 18.37
N PHE A 85 -14.57 -2.03 17.40
CA PHE A 85 -14.84 -3.43 17.06
C PHE A 85 -13.96 -4.39 17.86
N PRO A 86 -14.46 -5.59 18.24
CA PRO A 86 -13.63 -6.62 18.85
C PRO A 86 -12.43 -6.96 17.98
N VAL A 87 -11.23 -6.99 18.58
CA VAL A 87 -10.03 -7.42 17.86
C VAL A 87 -9.94 -8.94 17.89
N THR A 88 -10.27 -9.58 16.78
CA THR A 88 -10.03 -11.03 16.60
C THR A 88 -8.57 -11.22 16.24
N CYS A 89 -7.72 -11.44 17.24
CA CYS A 89 -6.31 -11.60 16.97
C CYS A 89 -5.68 -12.81 17.66
N ARG A 90 -4.95 -13.58 16.85
CA ARG A 90 -4.06 -14.66 17.31
C ARG A 90 -2.72 -14.07 17.75
N SER A 91 -2.04 -14.78 18.65
CA SER A 91 -0.69 -14.40 19.08
C SER A 91 0.20 -14.16 17.86
N LEU A 92 0.73 -12.94 17.77
CA LEU A 92 1.72 -12.57 16.77
C LEU A 92 3.10 -12.68 17.40
N THR A 93 3.90 -13.62 16.94
CA THR A 93 5.29 -13.78 17.37
C THR A 93 6.19 -13.48 16.18
N LEU A 94 6.82 -12.30 16.20
CA LEU A 94 7.88 -11.96 15.26
C LEU A 94 9.19 -12.51 15.84
N GLY A 95 9.87 -13.35 15.08
CA GLY A 95 11.13 -13.97 15.52
C GLY A 95 12.30 -13.00 15.45
N ASN A 96 13.49 -13.56 15.22
CA ASN A 96 14.70 -12.76 15.05
C ASN A 96 14.61 -11.95 13.74
N ILE A 97 14.96 -10.66 13.79
CA ILE A 97 14.97 -9.77 12.63
C ILE A 97 15.86 -10.29 11.50
N ASN A 98 16.95 -10.98 11.86
CA ASN A 98 17.87 -11.61 10.92
C ASN A 98 17.34 -12.89 10.30
N ASN A 99 16.10 -13.29 10.57
CA ASN A 99 15.44 -14.38 9.85
C ASN A 99 14.67 -13.88 8.63
N TYR A 100 14.34 -12.59 8.57
CA TYR A 100 13.63 -11.99 7.44
C TYR A 100 14.58 -11.83 6.25
N ARG A 101 14.36 -12.60 5.20
CA ARG A 101 15.08 -12.49 3.92
C ARG A 101 14.25 -11.73 2.91
N PRO A 102 14.82 -10.74 2.21
CA PRO A 102 14.11 -10.06 1.15
C PRO A 102 13.82 -11.02 0.00
N ILE A 103 12.61 -10.97 -0.52
CA ILE A 103 12.15 -11.82 -1.62
C ILE A 103 11.77 -11.03 -2.88
N ALA A 104 11.47 -9.73 -2.74
CA ALA A 104 11.19 -8.86 -3.87
C ALA A 104 11.36 -7.37 -3.52
N LEU A 105 11.76 -6.58 -4.51
CA LEU A 105 11.51 -5.13 -4.57
C LEU A 105 10.52 -4.86 -5.70
N THR A 106 9.51 -4.02 -5.47
CA THR A 106 8.56 -3.63 -6.51
C THR A 106 8.25 -2.15 -6.48
N ASN A 107 7.95 -1.56 -7.63
CA ASN A 107 7.35 -0.22 -7.71
C ASN A 107 5.91 -0.29 -8.26
N ARG A 108 5.08 0.66 -7.83
CA ARG A 108 3.69 0.84 -8.23
C ARG A 108 3.47 2.27 -8.72
N PHE A 109 4.09 2.60 -9.86
CA PHE A 109 3.91 3.91 -10.49
C PHE A 109 2.48 4.17 -10.95
N ASP A 110 1.68 3.12 -11.15
CA ASP A 110 0.26 3.23 -11.44
C ASP A 110 -0.51 3.94 -10.33
N LEU A 111 0.02 3.92 -9.10
CA LEU A 111 -0.56 4.65 -7.97
C LEU A 111 -0.19 6.13 -7.96
N ALA A 112 0.75 6.62 -8.76
CA ALA A 112 1.23 8.01 -8.69
C ALA A 112 0.15 9.07 -9.00
N ASP A 113 0.22 10.19 -8.29
CA ASP A 113 -0.62 11.37 -8.43
C ASP A 113 0.20 12.69 -8.36
N ASP A 114 -0.47 13.82 -8.17
CA ASP A 114 0.19 15.12 -8.13
C ASP A 114 1.03 15.33 -6.85
N GLN A 115 0.76 14.58 -5.78
CA GLN A 115 1.42 14.68 -4.47
C GLN A 115 2.45 13.58 -4.21
N GLN A 116 2.33 12.42 -4.88
CA GLN A 116 3.21 11.27 -4.64
C GLN A 116 3.53 10.49 -5.92
N CYS A 117 4.69 9.84 -5.92
CA CYS A 117 5.28 9.16 -7.08
C CYS A 117 5.15 7.65 -7.04
N GLY A 118 4.02 7.17 -6.57
CA GLY A 118 3.69 5.76 -6.41
C GLY A 118 4.22 5.19 -5.10
N GLU A 119 4.09 3.88 -5.01
CA GLU A 119 4.48 3.09 -3.85
C GLU A 119 5.65 2.16 -4.18
N TYR A 120 6.58 2.02 -3.25
CA TYR A 120 7.81 1.25 -3.40
C TYR A 120 7.89 0.21 -2.30
N ARG A 121 7.77 -1.06 -2.71
CA ARG A 121 7.70 -2.17 -1.77
C ARG A 121 9.02 -2.91 -1.66
N ILE A 122 9.32 -3.36 -0.45
CA ILE A 122 10.21 -4.48 -0.20
C ILE A 122 9.46 -5.53 0.59
N ALA A 123 9.45 -6.77 0.09
CA ALA A 123 8.83 -7.90 0.76
C ALA A 123 9.91 -8.80 1.37
N PHE A 124 9.67 -9.24 2.60
CA PHE A 124 10.51 -10.17 3.35
C PHE A 124 9.72 -11.44 3.69
N ALA A 125 10.41 -12.58 3.67
CA ALA A 125 9.92 -13.84 4.23
C ALA A 125 10.79 -14.24 5.42
N ASP A 126 10.17 -14.68 6.51
CA ASP A 126 10.87 -15.34 7.60
C ASP A 126 11.29 -16.75 7.18
N VAL A 127 12.60 -16.97 6.98
CA VAL A 127 13.14 -18.25 6.46
C VAL A 127 13.62 -19.21 7.55
N LEU A 128 13.61 -18.78 8.82
CA LEU A 128 14.03 -19.60 9.96
C LEU A 128 12.95 -19.63 11.05
N GLY A 129 11.71 -19.33 10.68
CA GLY A 129 10.56 -19.30 11.59
C GLY A 129 10.53 -20.51 12.50
N THR A 130 10.13 -20.30 13.75
CA THR A 130 10.05 -21.34 14.78
C THR A 130 9.00 -22.39 14.40
N GLY A 131 9.36 -23.38 13.55
CA GLY A 131 8.48 -24.48 13.15
C GLY A 131 7.66 -24.23 11.88
N GLU A 132 6.33 -24.40 11.96
CA GLU A 132 5.40 -24.34 10.81
C GLU A 132 4.86 -22.93 10.50
N ALA A 133 5.21 -21.93 11.30
CA ALA A 133 4.74 -20.56 11.13
C ALA A 133 5.40 -19.89 9.92
N ILE A 134 4.64 -19.06 9.19
CA ILE A 134 5.15 -18.26 8.08
C ILE A 134 4.76 -16.80 8.29
N ASN A 135 5.76 -15.92 8.16
CA ASN A 135 5.61 -14.48 8.24
C ASN A 135 6.09 -13.84 6.94
N PHE A 136 5.24 -13.02 6.34
CA PHE A 136 5.65 -12.07 5.30
C PHE A 136 5.51 -10.66 5.82
N MET A 137 6.62 -9.93 5.88
CA MET A 137 6.65 -8.52 6.23
C MET A 137 6.87 -7.71 4.95
N ILE A 138 6.01 -6.75 4.67
CA ILE A 138 6.07 -5.93 3.45
C ILE A 138 6.10 -4.48 3.88
N LEU A 139 7.17 -3.76 3.53
CA LEU A 139 7.25 -2.33 3.74
C LEU A 139 6.88 -1.66 2.42
N GLU A 140 5.84 -0.85 2.43
CA GLU A 140 5.25 -0.21 1.26
C GLU A 140 5.38 1.30 1.40
N ALA A 141 6.50 1.86 0.94
CA ALA A 141 6.80 3.28 1.10
C ALA A 141 6.06 4.10 0.04
N GLN A 142 5.37 5.15 0.44
CA GLN A 142 4.84 6.14 -0.50
C GLN A 142 5.84 7.29 -0.63
N LEU A 143 6.38 7.47 -1.83
CA LEU A 143 7.41 8.49 -2.08
C LEU A 143 6.75 9.82 -2.46
N PRO A 144 7.04 10.94 -1.78
CA PRO A 144 6.47 12.23 -2.13
C PRO A 144 6.93 12.70 -3.51
N ASN A 145 6.08 13.47 -4.18
CA ASN A 145 6.43 14.10 -5.45
C ASN A 145 7.49 15.17 -5.21
N PRO A 146 8.69 15.07 -5.80
CA PRO A 146 9.75 16.05 -5.60
C PRO A 146 9.42 17.41 -6.25
N SER A 147 8.40 17.48 -7.11
CA SER A 147 7.96 18.73 -7.74
C SER A 147 6.42 18.74 -7.94
N PRO A 148 5.63 18.89 -6.86
CA PRO A 148 4.16 18.81 -6.92
C PRO A 148 3.52 19.87 -7.81
N SER A 149 4.20 21.01 -8.01
CA SER A 149 3.74 22.09 -8.91
C SER A 149 3.71 21.68 -10.39
N LEU A 150 4.38 20.58 -10.76
CA LEU A 150 4.33 19.98 -12.10
C LEU A 150 3.29 18.86 -12.20
N GLY A 151 2.52 18.59 -11.15
CA GLY A 151 1.66 17.42 -11.04
C GLY A 151 2.46 16.13 -11.21
N LYS A 152 1.84 15.09 -11.80
CA LYS A 152 2.50 13.80 -12.10
C LYS A 152 3.83 13.91 -12.84
N GLU A 153 4.08 14.95 -13.63
CA GLU A 153 5.35 15.15 -14.33
C GLU A 153 6.53 15.37 -13.38
N GLY A 154 6.29 15.82 -12.15
CA GLY A 154 7.31 15.88 -11.10
C GLY A 154 7.92 14.51 -10.76
N CYS A 155 7.21 13.41 -11.04
CA CYS A 155 7.68 12.05 -10.82
C CYS A 155 8.55 11.49 -11.94
N ARG A 156 8.69 12.21 -13.06
CA ARG A 156 9.45 11.76 -14.24
C ARG A 156 10.87 11.28 -13.90
N PRO A 157 11.67 11.97 -13.07
CA PRO A 157 13.04 11.49 -12.77
C PRO A 157 13.07 10.12 -12.08
N ILE A 158 12.03 9.80 -11.30
CA ILE A 158 11.93 8.51 -10.60
C ILE A 158 11.49 7.42 -11.58
N ALA A 159 10.54 7.72 -12.47
CA ALA A 159 10.13 6.82 -13.56
C ALA A 159 11.32 6.52 -14.49
N GLU A 160 12.12 7.53 -14.84
CA GLU A 160 13.32 7.38 -15.65
C GLU A 160 14.41 6.56 -14.94
N PHE A 161 14.59 6.75 -13.63
CA PHE A 161 15.50 5.91 -12.83
C PHE A 161 15.14 4.43 -12.97
N TRP A 162 13.88 4.07 -12.73
CA TRP A 162 13.43 2.67 -12.83
C TRP A 162 13.49 2.16 -14.27
N ALA A 163 13.08 2.94 -15.27
CA ALA A 163 13.17 2.55 -16.67
C ALA A 163 14.62 2.27 -17.11
N ASN A 164 15.58 3.08 -16.65
CA ASN A 164 17.00 2.92 -16.98
C ASN A 164 17.63 1.64 -16.41
N LEU A 165 17.03 1.02 -15.38
CA LEU A 165 17.48 -0.29 -14.89
C LEU A 165 17.35 -1.38 -15.96
N SER A 166 16.39 -1.27 -16.88
CA SER A 166 16.21 -2.23 -17.99
C SER A 166 17.43 -2.28 -18.91
N ALA A 167 18.00 -1.10 -19.22
CA ALA A 167 19.17 -0.97 -20.07
C ALA A 167 20.47 -1.38 -19.35
N ASN A 168 20.49 -1.38 -18.02
CA ASN A 168 21.64 -1.78 -17.23
C ASN A 168 21.72 -3.31 -17.12
N ASN A 169 22.51 -3.94 -17.99
CA ASN A 169 22.73 -5.39 -17.98
C ASN A 169 23.57 -5.89 -16.79
N ASN A 170 24.21 -5.01 -16.01
CA ASN A 170 25.05 -5.40 -14.88
C ASN A 170 24.24 -5.44 -13.57
N THR A 171 23.98 -6.64 -13.07
CA THR A 171 23.22 -6.88 -11.82
C THR A 171 23.82 -6.19 -10.60
N ALA A 172 25.16 -6.19 -10.47
CA ALA A 172 25.81 -5.52 -9.34
C ALA A 172 25.61 -4.00 -9.41
N SER A 173 25.70 -3.42 -10.61
CA SER A 173 25.45 -1.99 -10.83
C SER A 173 23.99 -1.62 -10.56
N ARG A 174 23.01 -2.43 -10.99
CA ARG A 174 21.60 -2.24 -10.63
C ARG A 174 21.39 -2.29 -9.12
N GLY A 175 22.05 -3.23 -8.44
CA GLY A 175 21.96 -3.36 -7.00
C GLY A 175 22.48 -2.13 -6.24
N VAL A 176 23.61 -1.57 -6.67
CA VAL A 176 24.15 -0.31 -6.10
C VAL A 176 23.16 0.84 -6.32
N ALA A 177 22.63 0.99 -7.54
CA ALA A 177 21.67 2.05 -7.87
C ALA A 177 20.39 1.94 -7.04
N LEU A 178 19.82 0.74 -6.90
CA LEU A 178 18.65 0.49 -6.06
C LEU A 178 18.95 0.74 -4.58
N LYS A 179 20.08 0.25 -4.07
CA LYS A 179 20.45 0.50 -2.67
C LYS A 179 20.56 2.00 -2.38
N GLN A 180 21.21 2.75 -3.26
CA GLN A 180 21.31 4.20 -3.15
C GLN A 180 19.93 4.86 -3.15
N PHE A 181 19.07 4.54 -4.10
CA PHE A 181 17.70 5.07 -4.17
C PHE A 181 16.90 4.80 -2.88
N TYR A 182 17.01 3.59 -2.33
CA TYR A 182 16.24 3.21 -1.17
C TYR A 182 16.81 3.74 0.17
N PHE A 183 18.13 3.81 0.34
CA PHE A 183 18.76 4.20 1.62
C PHE A 183 19.25 5.65 1.67
N GLU A 184 19.60 6.26 0.54
CA GLU A 184 20.27 7.56 0.48
C GLU A 184 19.45 8.60 -0.30
N GLY A 185 18.64 8.15 -1.26
CA GLY A 185 18.00 9.02 -2.24
C GLY A 185 18.91 9.29 -3.44
N ILE A 186 18.37 9.93 -4.47
CA ILE A 186 19.08 10.24 -5.73
C ILE A 186 18.70 11.61 -6.26
N ASN A 187 19.68 12.41 -6.71
CA ASN A 187 19.43 13.66 -7.45
C ASN A 187 18.39 14.62 -6.82
N GLY A 188 18.39 14.75 -5.49
CA GLY A 188 17.43 15.60 -4.76
C GLY A 188 16.08 14.93 -4.46
N ILE A 189 15.88 13.68 -4.89
CA ILE A 189 14.78 12.81 -4.44
C ILE A 189 15.20 12.18 -3.10
N PRO A 190 14.34 12.22 -2.07
CA PRO A 190 14.65 11.62 -0.78
C PRO A 190 14.78 10.09 -0.89
N ALA A 191 15.40 9.48 0.12
CA ALA A 191 15.47 8.02 0.24
C ALA A 191 14.06 7.42 0.31
N VAL A 192 13.85 6.25 -0.29
CA VAL A 192 12.56 5.54 -0.17
C VAL A 192 12.28 5.15 1.28
N PHE A 193 13.30 4.63 1.97
CA PHE A 193 13.17 4.37 3.40
C PHE A 193 13.26 5.70 4.14
N ASP A 194 12.11 6.14 4.65
CA ASP A 194 11.99 7.30 5.52
C ASP A 194 10.77 7.02 6.40
N VAL A 195 10.85 7.37 7.68
CA VAL A 195 9.76 7.16 8.62
C VAL A 195 8.45 7.81 8.15
N ASN A 196 8.51 8.94 7.45
CA ASN A 196 7.34 9.65 6.96
C ASN A 196 6.69 8.96 5.75
N HIS A 197 7.41 8.07 5.07
CA HIS A 197 6.89 7.32 3.92
C HIS A 197 6.07 6.07 4.33
N PHE A 198 5.99 5.79 5.63
CA PHE A 198 5.22 4.69 6.22
C PHE A 198 4.16 5.16 7.22
N ALA A 199 3.77 6.43 7.17
CA ALA A 199 2.92 7.06 8.18
C ALA A 199 1.43 6.65 8.10
N GLY A 200 1.08 5.71 7.22
CA GLY A 200 -0.26 5.17 7.04
C GLY A 200 -1.08 5.92 5.98
N GLY A 201 -1.97 5.19 5.31
CA GLY A 201 -2.86 5.75 4.29
C GLY A 201 -3.79 6.82 4.83
N GLU A 202 -4.15 6.74 6.12
CA GLU A 202 -4.93 7.77 6.82
C GLU A 202 -4.20 9.13 6.90
N ASN A 203 -2.88 9.13 6.71
CA ASN A 203 -2.04 10.32 6.63
C ASN A 203 -1.55 10.59 5.20
N GLY A 204 -2.14 9.94 4.19
CA GLY A 204 -1.71 10.04 2.80
C GLY A 204 -0.29 9.54 2.59
N SER A 205 0.11 8.47 3.29
CA SER A 205 1.43 7.86 3.22
C SER A 205 1.34 6.34 3.06
N GLY A 206 2.49 5.69 2.91
CA GLY A 206 2.60 4.25 2.79
C GLY A 206 2.39 3.51 4.11
N GLN A 207 2.53 2.18 4.09
CA GLN A 207 2.25 1.33 5.24
C GLN A 207 3.25 0.18 5.38
N ILE A 208 3.15 -0.55 6.49
CA ILE A 208 3.87 -1.80 6.72
C ILE A 208 2.81 -2.90 6.88
N ARG A 209 2.86 -3.92 6.03
CA ARG A 209 1.93 -5.07 6.09
C ARG A 209 2.62 -6.28 6.69
N LEU A 210 1.83 -7.09 7.39
CA LEU A 210 2.25 -8.38 7.88
C LEU A 210 1.20 -9.43 7.54
N ASN A 211 1.62 -10.46 6.81
CA ASN A 211 0.80 -11.66 6.58
C ASN A 211 1.40 -12.81 7.36
N HIS A 212 0.65 -13.29 8.34
CA HIS A 212 1.10 -14.28 9.31
C HIS A 212 0.23 -15.53 9.24
N ARG A 213 0.84 -16.71 9.38
CA ARG A 213 0.14 -17.94 9.76
C ARG A 213 0.94 -18.70 10.81
N ASN A 214 0.24 -19.25 11.79
CA ASN A 214 0.85 -19.97 12.91
C ASN A 214 1.26 -21.42 12.57
N SER A 215 0.68 -21.99 11.51
CA SER A 215 1.02 -23.30 10.97
C SER A 215 0.58 -23.40 9.51
N ARG A 216 0.96 -24.49 8.83
CA ARG A 216 0.52 -24.76 7.45
C ARG A 216 -0.97 -25.07 7.32
N LEU A 217 -1.66 -25.40 8.41
CA LEU A 217 -3.07 -25.79 8.42
C LEU A 217 -3.97 -24.72 9.04
N THR A 218 -3.42 -23.54 9.35
CA THR A 218 -4.16 -22.46 10.01
C THR A 218 -4.44 -21.31 9.06
N THR A 219 -5.48 -20.56 9.41
CA THR A 219 -5.85 -19.28 8.83
C THR A 219 -4.67 -18.32 8.71
N TRP A 220 -4.64 -17.57 7.59
CA TRP A 220 -3.85 -16.37 7.45
C TRP A 220 -4.44 -15.27 8.32
N SER A 221 -3.58 -14.47 8.94
CA SER A 221 -3.91 -13.25 9.64
C SER A 221 -3.13 -12.11 9.00
N GLN A 222 -3.83 -11.05 8.61
CA GLN A 222 -3.27 -9.91 7.90
C GLN A 222 -3.38 -8.68 8.80
N PHE A 223 -2.29 -7.92 8.87
CA PHE A 223 -2.22 -6.71 9.67
C PHE A 223 -1.62 -5.59 8.83
N GLU A 224 -2.12 -4.38 9.04
CA GLU A 224 -1.49 -3.15 8.57
C GLU A 224 -0.95 -2.36 9.76
N PHE A 225 0.21 -1.76 9.56
CA PHE A 225 0.91 -0.95 10.53
C PHE A 225 1.41 0.33 9.86
N ARG A 226 1.69 1.31 10.71
CA ARG A 226 2.29 2.57 10.30
C ARG A 226 3.32 3.01 11.30
N THR A 227 4.23 3.86 10.85
CA THR A 227 5.09 4.65 11.72
C THR A 227 4.29 5.80 12.32
N ILE A 228 4.70 6.22 13.52
CA ILE A 228 4.33 7.50 14.11
C ILE A 228 5.62 8.29 14.25
N PRO A 229 5.87 9.28 13.37
CA PRO A 229 7.02 10.17 13.52
C PRO A 229 6.99 10.82 14.90
N ASN A 230 8.05 10.63 15.67
CA ASN A 230 8.21 11.10 17.03
C ASN A 230 9.70 11.26 17.34
N SER A 231 10.21 12.48 17.17
CA SER A 231 11.62 12.81 17.37
C SER A 231 12.22 12.14 18.62
N GLY A 232 13.24 11.31 18.41
CA GLY A 232 13.94 10.55 19.45
C GLY A 232 13.34 9.17 19.76
N SER A 233 12.27 8.75 19.07
CA SER A 233 11.67 7.42 19.25
C SER A 233 10.92 6.94 18.00
N LEU A 234 11.38 5.85 17.40
CA LEU A 234 10.61 5.17 16.36
C LEU A 234 9.45 4.41 17.00
N VAL A 235 8.22 4.75 16.61
CA VAL A 235 7.01 4.08 17.07
C VAL A 235 6.30 3.43 15.88
N ILE A 236 5.98 2.15 16.01
CA ILE A 236 5.10 1.43 15.10
C ILE A 236 3.74 1.28 15.77
N ALA A 237 2.67 1.60 15.06
CA ALA A 237 1.29 1.45 15.52
C ALA A 237 0.48 0.63 14.53
N GLN A 238 -0.51 -0.10 15.04
CA GLN A 238 -1.51 -0.77 14.22
C GLN A 238 -2.34 0.26 13.46
N SER A 239 -2.58 -0.02 12.17
CA SER A 239 -3.46 0.75 11.29
C SER A 239 -4.67 -0.10 10.89
N THR A 240 -5.58 0.48 10.12
CA THR A 240 -6.76 -0.20 9.59
C THR A 240 -6.35 -1.26 8.58
N ALA A 241 -6.84 -2.49 8.73
CA ALA A 241 -6.84 -3.44 7.63
C ALA A 241 -7.88 -2.95 6.62
N LYS A 242 -7.41 -2.27 5.57
CA LYS A 242 -8.32 -1.61 4.60
C LYS A 242 -9.18 -2.66 3.89
N ASP A 243 -10.38 -2.24 3.52
CA ASP A 243 -11.39 -3.07 2.85
C ASP A 243 -11.87 -4.30 3.65
N THR A 244 -11.60 -4.34 4.96
CA THR A 244 -12.12 -5.39 5.86
C THR A 244 -13.03 -4.78 6.93
N PRO A 245 -14.28 -4.43 6.58
CA PRO A 245 -15.24 -3.90 7.55
C PRO A 245 -15.58 -4.95 8.60
N PHE A 246 -16.01 -4.52 9.78
CA PHE A 246 -16.63 -5.42 10.74
C PHE A 246 -17.93 -6.01 10.16
N ASP A 247 -18.01 -7.32 10.11
CA ASP A 247 -19.06 -8.09 9.44
C ASP A 247 -20.46 -7.90 10.04
N GLU A 248 -20.57 -7.75 11.37
CA GLU A 248 -21.86 -7.46 12.02
C GLU A 248 -22.45 -6.08 11.64
N LEU A 249 -21.75 -5.24 10.89
CA LEU A 249 -22.35 -4.03 10.32
C LEU A 249 -23.39 -4.35 9.24
N ALA A 250 -23.31 -5.55 8.64
CA ALA A 250 -24.18 -5.99 7.57
C ALA A 250 -25.54 -6.54 8.03
N THR A 251 -25.68 -6.89 9.31
CA THR A 251 -26.95 -7.43 9.84
C THR A 251 -28.02 -6.34 9.96
N ASP A 252 -29.26 -6.70 9.67
CA ASP A 252 -30.43 -5.83 9.90
C ASP A 252 -30.61 -5.47 11.38
N ALA A 253 -30.21 -6.37 12.27
CA ALA A 253 -30.33 -6.18 13.71
C ALA A 253 -29.12 -5.45 14.33
N SER A 254 -28.15 -5.01 13.53
CA SER A 254 -26.95 -4.32 14.03
C SER A 254 -27.34 -3.07 14.82
N THR A 255 -26.92 -3.01 16.09
CA THR A 255 -27.10 -1.83 16.95
C THR A 255 -25.85 -0.94 16.97
N HIS A 256 -24.81 -1.30 16.20
CA HIS A 256 -23.57 -0.55 16.18
C HIS A 256 -23.77 0.83 15.55
N PRO A 257 -23.22 1.93 16.14
CA PRO A 257 -23.41 3.28 15.61
C PRO A 257 -22.93 3.49 14.17
N LEU A 258 -22.02 2.63 13.69
CA LEU A 258 -21.46 2.70 12.33
C LEU A 258 -22.22 1.85 11.30
N ALA A 259 -23.26 1.10 11.69
CA ALA A 259 -23.99 0.23 10.76
C ALA A 259 -24.65 1.01 9.61
N SER A 260 -25.21 2.19 9.90
CA SER A 260 -25.81 3.05 8.86
C SER A 260 -24.78 3.56 7.87
N ALA A 261 -23.58 3.93 8.34
CA ALA A 261 -22.49 4.40 7.48
C ALA A 261 -21.99 3.28 6.54
N PHE A 262 -21.84 2.06 7.06
CA PHE A 262 -21.51 0.89 6.25
C PHE A 262 -22.55 0.62 5.17
N LYS A 263 -23.83 0.53 5.56
CA LYS A 263 -24.93 0.26 4.62
C LYS A 263 -25.05 1.35 3.56
N SER A 264 -24.90 2.62 3.94
CA SER A 264 -24.87 3.74 3.00
C SER A 264 -23.75 3.60 1.98
N ALA A 265 -22.52 3.30 2.42
CA ALA A 265 -21.38 3.16 1.52
C ALA A 265 -21.57 2.02 0.49
N VAL A 266 -22.19 0.91 0.90
CA VAL A 266 -22.55 -0.19 -0.01
C VAL A 266 -23.60 0.28 -1.04
N LEU A 267 -24.65 0.98 -0.62
CA LEU A 267 -25.68 1.49 -1.53
C LEU A 267 -25.12 2.54 -2.49
N ASP A 268 -24.25 3.43 -2.02
CA ASP A 268 -23.60 4.44 -2.85
C ASP A 268 -22.77 3.79 -3.97
N ALA A 269 -22.07 2.69 -3.65
CA ALA A 269 -21.28 1.92 -4.60
C ALA A 269 -22.12 1.15 -5.65
N LEU A 270 -23.45 1.13 -5.52
CA LEU A 270 -24.40 0.50 -6.45
C LEU A 270 -25.19 1.51 -7.30
N THR A 271 -24.84 2.80 -7.25
CA THR A 271 -25.63 3.88 -7.88
C THR A 271 -25.49 3.94 -9.40
N VAL A 272 -24.31 3.61 -9.94
CA VAL A 272 -23.99 3.82 -11.36
C VAL A 272 -23.59 2.50 -12.00
N ASN A 273 -24.35 2.07 -13.01
CA ASN A 273 -24.05 0.86 -13.78
C ASN A 273 -22.74 1.02 -14.55
N GLY A 274 -21.82 0.06 -14.39
CA GLY A 274 -20.48 0.13 -14.97
C GLY A 274 -19.41 0.73 -14.07
N GLU A 275 -19.75 1.16 -12.84
CA GLU A 275 -18.80 1.73 -11.86
C GLU A 275 -18.87 0.97 -10.52
N ASN A 276 -17.80 1.06 -9.73
CA ASN A 276 -17.72 0.50 -8.36
C ASN A 276 -18.17 -0.96 -8.29
N LEU A 277 -19.14 -1.30 -7.43
CA LEU A 277 -19.63 -2.67 -7.30
C LEU A 277 -20.44 -3.16 -8.52
N LEU A 278 -20.78 -2.26 -9.45
CA LEU A 278 -21.42 -2.56 -10.73
C LEU A 278 -20.46 -2.45 -11.91
N ALA A 279 -19.15 -2.44 -11.67
CA ALA A 279 -18.16 -2.33 -12.72
C ALA A 279 -18.18 -3.55 -13.67
N ASN A 280 -17.95 -3.29 -14.96
CA ASN A 280 -17.95 -4.32 -16.01
C ASN A 280 -16.65 -5.14 -16.06
N THR A 281 -15.64 -4.77 -15.27
CA THR A 281 -14.37 -5.48 -15.21
C THR A 281 -13.92 -5.63 -13.76
N MET A 282 -13.23 -6.73 -13.48
CA MET A 282 -12.69 -7.00 -12.14
C MET A 282 -11.69 -5.93 -11.68
N SER A 283 -10.97 -5.30 -12.61
CA SER A 283 -10.02 -4.23 -12.31
C SER A 283 -10.67 -2.90 -11.92
N ALA A 284 -11.97 -2.73 -12.20
CA ALA A 284 -12.74 -1.53 -11.88
C ALA A 284 -13.73 -1.76 -10.73
N LEU A 285 -13.80 -2.98 -10.20
CA LEU A 285 -14.56 -3.27 -8.99
C LEU A 285 -13.92 -2.53 -7.81
N SER A 286 -14.71 -1.67 -7.17
CA SER A 286 -14.28 -0.91 -6.01
C SER A 286 -15.47 -0.61 -5.09
N ILE A 287 -15.17 -0.43 -3.82
CA ILE A 287 -16.06 0.17 -2.84
C ILE A 287 -15.21 1.09 -1.97
N ASN A 288 -15.70 2.30 -1.72
CA ASN A 288 -15.04 3.23 -0.82
C ASN A 288 -15.70 3.12 0.55
N LEU A 289 -15.09 2.33 1.44
CA LEU A 289 -15.54 2.22 2.82
C LEU A 289 -14.79 3.25 3.68
N PRO A 290 -15.47 3.99 4.57
CA PRO A 290 -14.80 4.80 5.57
C PRO A 290 -13.84 3.97 6.45
N ASP A 291 -12.63 4.50 6.69
CA ASP A 291 -11.58 3.79 7.46
C ASP A 291 -12.01 3.41 8.88
N ASN A 292 -12.92 4.16 9.48
CA ASN A 292 -13.46 3.84 10.81
C ASN A 292 -14.36 2.59 10.83
N LEU A 293 -14.72 2.03 9.66
CA LEU A 293 -15.42 0.76 9.55
C LEU A 293 -14.47 -0.43 9.56
N ALA A 294 -13.21 -0.21 9.23
CA ALA A 294 -12.21 -1.27 9.13
C ALA A 294 -11.79 -1.78 10.51
N THR A 295 -11.55 -3.09 10.58
CA THR A 295 -10.92 -3.75 11.72
C THR A 295 -9.40 -3.55 11.69
N GLY A 296 -8.71 -3.83 12.81
CA GLY A 296 -7.24 -3.76 12.85
C GLY A 296 -6.54 -4.98 12.22
N SER A 297 -7.29 -6.02 11.86
CA SER A 297 -6.77 -7.26 11.31
C SER A 297 -7.83 -8.03 10.54
N SER A 298 -7.42 -8.78 9.53
CA SER A 298 -8.28 -9.72 8.81
C SER A 298 -7.80 -11.15 8.97
N ILE A 299 -8.72 -12.11 8.91
CA ILE A 299 -8.43 -13.54 9.00
C ILE A 299 -9.01 -14.22 7.76
N SER A 300 -8.25 -15.09 7.10
CA SER A 300 -8.74 -15.93 5.99
C SER A 300 -8.37 -17.40 6.18
N ASP A 301 -9.29 -18.34 5.96
CA ASP A 301 -9.08 -19.78 6.14
C ASP A 301 -8.71 -20.50 4.82
N GLU A 302 -7.94 -21.60 4.92
CA GLU A 302 -7.48 -22.40 3.77
C GLU A 302 -8.49 -23.50 3.37
N PHE A 303 -9.51 -23.75 4.18
CA PHE A 303 -10.45 -24.89 4.02
C PHE A 303 -11.88 -24.50 3.65
N GLY A 304 -12.18 -23.21 3.45
CA GLY A 304 -13.53 -22.81 3.07
C GLY A 304 -14.58 -23.25 4.08
N THR A 305 -14.24 -23.19 5.37
CA THR A 305 -15.29 -23.13 6.41
C THR A 305 -15.69 -21.68 6.68
N ASP A 306 -14.94 -20.72 6.11
CA ASP A 306 -15.29 -19.31 5.94
C ASP A 306 -15.19 -18.84 4.48
N ILE A 307 -15.70 -19.60 3.51
CA ILE A 307 -15.66 -19.17 2.08
C ILE A 307 -16.39 -17.84 1.84
N PHE A 308 -17.23 -17.42 2.79
CA PHE A 308 -17.61 -16.02 3.03
C PHE A 308 -17.96 -15.81 4.53
N GLY A 309 -17.03 -16.13 5.43
CA GLY A 309 -17.20 -15.93 6.87
C GLY A 309 -17.36 -14.48 7.33
N GLY A 310 -17.20 -13.53 6.41
CA GLY A 310 -17.45 -12.10 6.60
C GLY A 310 -18.90 -11.73 6.34
N VAL A 311 -19.12 -10.46 5.99
CA VAL A 311 -20.41 -9.79 5.67
C VAL A 311 -21.57 -10.71 5.28
N LEU A 312 -21.38 -11.72 4.40
CA LEU A 312 -22.42 -12.66 3.98
C LEU A 312 -22.98 -13.56 5.10
N GLY A 313 -22.19 -13.98 6.08
CA GLY A 313 -22.69 -14.71 7.25
C GLY A 313 -23.61 -13.88 8.14
N HIS A 314 -23.46 -12.55 8.10
CA HIS A 314 -24.27 -11.58 8.84
C HIS A 314 -25.33 -10.89 7.97
N PHE A 315 -25.32 -11.12 6.67
CA PHE A 315 -26.25 -10.52 5.72
C PHE A 315 -27.51 -11.38 5.59
N ASP A 316 -28.67 -10.77 5.81
CA ASP A 316 -29.96 -11.41 5.56
C ASP A 316 -30.42 -11.09 4.13
N ALA A 317 -30.34 -12.07 3.23
CA ALA A 317 -30.75 -11.93 1.84
C ALA A 317 -32.27 -11.68 1.66
N GLN A 318 -33.07 -11.86 2.71
CA GLN A 318 -34.51 -11.53 2.74
C GLN A 318 -34.79 -10.28 3.60
N GLY A 319 -33.73 -9.68 4.13
CA GLY A 319 -33.74 -8.60 5.08
C GLY A 319 -34.05 -7.22 4.51
N SER A 320 -34.16 -6.22 5.38
CA SER A 320 -34.35 -4.82 5.00
C SER A 320 -33.19 -4.30 4.16
N PHE A 321 -31.95 -4.61 4.54
CA PHE A 321 -30.79 -4.17 3.78
C PHE A 321 -30.70 -4.82 2.39
N ALA A 322 -31.09 -6.09 2.23
CA ALA A 322 -31.21 -6.72 0.91
C ALA A 322 -32.27 -6.04 0.03
N ASN A 323 -33.40 -5.63 0.60
CA ASN A 323 -34.42 -4.87 -0.13
C ASN A 323 -33.92 -3.49 -0.57
N ASP A 324 -33.10 -2.82 0.25
CA ASP A 324 -32.46 -1.55 -0.12
C ASP A 324 -31.45 -1.76 -1.26
N ILE A 325 -30.61 -2.81 -1.19
CA ILE A 325 -29.69 -3.20 -2.26
C ILE A 325 -30.46 -3.48 -3.55
N GLN A 326 -31.54 -4.28 -3.50
CA GLN A 326 -32.34 -4.59 -4.68
C GLN A 326 -32.98 -3.33 -5.28
N SER A 327 -33.44 -2.41 -4.44
CA SER A 327 -34.00 -1.13 -4.88
C SER A 327 -32.95 -0.29 -5.60
N GLN A 328 -31.72 -0.24 -5.06
CA GLN A 328 -30.60 0.47 -5.66
C GLN A 328 -30.16 -0.16 -6.99
N LEU A 329 -30.07 -1.50 -7.06
CA LEU A 329 -29.78 -2.24 -8.28
C LEU A 329 -30.83 -1.96 -9.38
N ASN A 330 -32.12 -1.98 -9.02
CA ASN A 330 -33.20 -1.66 -9.95
C ASN A 330 -33.10 -0.22 -10.46
N ALA A 331 -32.78 0.73 -9.57
CA ALA A 331 -32.61 2.14 -9.94
C ALA A 331 -31.42 2.35 -10.89
N ALA A 332 -30.33 1.58 -10.71
CA ALA A 332 -29.19 1.57 -11.62
C ALA A 332 -29.44 0.79 -12.92
N GLY A 333 -30.60 0.13 -13.08
CA GLY A 333 -30.90 -0.71 -14.24
C GLY A 333 -30.07 -2.00 -14.28
N SER A 334 -29.56 -2.45 -13.14
CA SER A 334 -28.83 -3.70 -12.99
C SER A 334 -29.79 -4.88 -12.88
N GLY A 335 -29.45 -5.99 -13.53
CA GLY A 335 -30.18 -7.26 -13.41
C GLY A 335 -29.66 -8.17 -12.28
N LEU A 336 -28.73 -7.67 -11.47
CA LEU A 336 -28.18 -8.41 -10.32
C LEU A 336 -29.21 -8.46 -9.17
N THR A 337 -28.98 -9.39 -8.26
CA THR A 337 -29.71 -9.53 -7.00
C THR A 337 -28.73 -9.45 -5.83
N PRO A 338 -29.17 -8.97 -4.64
CA PRO A 338 -28.36 -8.98 -3.43
C PRO A 338 -27.81 -10.35 -3.05
#